data_AF-A0A8T6LJQ4-F1
#
_entry.id   AF-A0A8T6LJQ4-F1
#
_cell.length_a   1.000
_cell.length_b   1.000
_cell.length_c   1.000
_cell.angle_alpha   90.00
_cell.angle_beta   90.00
_cell.angle_gamma   90.00
#
_symmetry.space_group_name_H-M   'P 1'
#
loop_
_entity.id
_entity.type
_entity.pdbx_description
1 polymer ?
#
loop_
_entity_poly.entity_id
_entity_poly.type
_entity_poly.pdbx_seq_one_letter_code
_entity_poly.pdbx_strand_id
1 'polypeptide(L)'
;MPNWASPAAAAVPAGFTLVEAMLAIVLLCTGLLAAAALGTASLHSWRRAGELSAAVVAAGEIADSLGLFGASGGGTRQYPWGALVWDDPVPLGGRLLQVVIRASAHDTTRAELLRVTTIVPAH
;
A
#
# COMPACT_ATOMS: atom_id res chain seq x y z
N MET A 1 -71.08 37.85 17.39
CA MET A 1 -69.70 37.93 16.84
C MET A 1 -69.13 36.51 16.79
N PRO A 2 -68.85 35.93 15.61
CA PRO A 2 -68.29 34.57 15.53
C PRO A 2 -66.76 34.61 15.62
N ASN A 3 -66.20 33.80 16.53
CA ASN A 3 -64.76 33.60 16.74
C ASN A 3 -64.20 32.58 15.73
N TRP A 4 -63.65 33.07 14.62
CA TRP A 4 -62.91 32.26 13.65
C TRP A 4 -61.50 31.97 14.18
N ALA A 5 -61.36 31.30 15.33
CA ALA A 5 -60.06 30.77 15.69
C ALA A 5 -59.73 29.62 14.70
N SER A 6 -58.99 29.95 13.64
CA SER A 6 -58.41 28.95 12.74
C SER A 6 -57.63 27.95 13.60
N PRO A 7 -57.89 26.63 13.50
CA PRO A 7 -57.05 25.67 14.19
C PRO A 7 -55.62 25.89 13.65
N ALA A 8 -54.69 26.23 14.54
CA ALA A 8 -53.27 26.24 14.21
C ALA A 8 -52.98 24.91 13.54
N ALA A 9 -52.54 24.93 12.28
CA ALA A 9 -52.20 23.74 11.53
C ALA A 9 -51.21 22.96 12.40
N ALA A 10 -51.69 21.88 13.01
CA ALA A 10 -50.85 21.02 13.82
C ALA A 10 -49.70 20.60 12.91
N ALA A 11 -48.49 21.05 13.23
CA ALA A 11 -47.30 20.62 12.52
C ALA A 11 -47.30 19.09 12.63
N VAL A 12 -47.62 18.42 11.53
CA VAL A 12 -47.61 16.96 11.47
C VAL A 12 -46.18 16.57 11.79
N PRO A 13 -45.90 15.89 12.92
CA PRO A 13 -44.56 15.42 13.18
C PRO A 13 -44.23 14.49 12.02
N ALA A 14 -43.21 14.86 11.23
CA ALA A 14 -42.79 14.07 10.08
C ALA A 14 -42.32 12.70 10.61
N GLY A 15 -43.23 11.73 10.58
CA GLY A 15 -42.93 10.35 10.91
C GLY A 15 -42.04 9.78 9.83
N PHE A 16 -41.06 8.98 10.23
CA PHE A 16 -40.13 8.35 9.31
C PHE A 16 -40.86 7.38 8.40
N THR A 17 -40.76 7.56 7.08
CA THR A 17 -41.46 6.67 6.14
C THR A 17 -40.71 5.35 6.01
N LEU A 18 -41.42 4.25 5.70
CA LEU A 18 -40.79 2.94 5.48
C LEU A 18 -39.73 2.99 4.36
N VAL A 19 -39.97 3.80 3.32
CA VAL A 19 -39.01 4.04 2.24
C VAL A 19 -37.76 4.74 2.76
N GLU A 20 -37.92 5.75 3.61
CA GLU A 20 -36.80 6.46 4.24
C GLU A 20 -35.96 5.52 5.13
N ALA A 21 -36.62 4.59 5.84
CA ALA A 21 -35.95 3.54 6.60
C ALA A 21 -35.17 2.57 5.71
N MET A 22 -35.78 2.13 4.61
CA MET A 22 -35.09 1.28 3.65
C MET A 22 -33.88 1.98 3.03
N LEU A 23 -34.00 3.26 2.67
CA LEU A 23 -32.90 4.06 2.14
C LEU A 23 -31.78 4.22 3.18
N ALA A 24 -32.12 4.51 4.44
CA ALA A 24 -31.15 4.62 5.52
C ALA A 24 -30.39 3.29 5.74
N ILE A 25 -31.09 2.15 5.69
CA ILE A 25 -30.47 0.82 5.80
C ILE A 25 -29.55 0.55 4.60
N VAL A 26 -29.99 0.86 3.38
CA VAL A 26 -29.15 0.68 2.18
C VAL A 26 -27.88 1.53 2.28
N LEU A 27 -27.99 2.81 2.64
CA LEU A 27 -26.85 3.70 2.84
C LEU A 27 -25.91 3.19 3.93
N LEU A 28 -26.45 2.67 5.03
CA LEU A 28 -25.67 2.04 6.11
C LEU A 28 -24.91 0.81 5.58
N CYS A 29 -25.58 -0.10 4.87
CA CYS A 29 -24.95 -1.29 4.31
C CYS A 29 -23.85 -0.93 3.30
N THR A 30 -24.09 0.04 2.41
CA THR A 30 -23.09 0.50 1.45
C THR A 30 -21.90 1.15 2.17
N GLY A 31 -22.14 1.96 3.20
CA GLY A 31 -21.09 2.57 4.01
C GLY A 31 -20.23 1.54 4.73
N LEU A 32 -20.84 0.52 5.33
CA LEU A 32 -20.12 -0.58 5.99
C LEU A 32 -19.26 -1.37 4.98
N LEU A 33 -19.79 -1.63 3.79
CA LEU A 33 -19.05 -2.33 2.74
C LEU A 33 -17.85 -1.51 2.25
N ALA A 34 -18.03 -0.21 2.04
CA ALA A 34 -16.95 0.70 1.65
C ALA A 34 -15.87 0.77 2.72
N ALA A 35 -16.25 0.86 4.00
CA ALA A 35 -15.30 0.86 5.11
C ALA A 35 -14.49 -0.45 5.18
N ALA A 36 -15.14 -1.61 4.97
CA ALA A 36 -14.46 -2.89 4.93
C ALA A 36 -13.44 -2.97 3.77
N ALA A 37 -13.81 -2.48 2.58
CA ALA A 37 -12.93 -2.44 1.42
C ALA A 37 -11.72 -1.50 1.63
N LEU A 38 -11.93 -0.35 2.27
CA LEU A 38 -10.83 0.55 2.64
C LEU A 38 -9.92 -0.08 3.71
N GLY A 39 -10.49 -0.83 4.65
CA GLY A 39 -9.73 -1.56 5.65
C GLY A 39 -8.79 -2.61 5.04
N THR A 40 -9.28 -3.40 4.09
CA THR A 40 -8.44 -4.40 3.40
C THR A 40 -7.37 -3.75 2.52
N ALA A 41 -7.72 -2.68 1.79
CA ALA A 41 -6.77 -1.91 1.00
C ALA A 41 -5.67 -1.28 1.87
N SER A 42 -6.05 -0.73 3.03
CA SER A 42 -5.11 -0.19 4.01
C SER A 42 -4.15 -1.27 4.49
N LEU A 43 -4.64 -2.42 4.97
CA LEU A 43 -3.79 -3.53 5.41
C LEU A 43 -2.81 -4.01 4.32
N HIS A 44 -3.25 -4.03 3.06
CA HIS A 44 -2.38 -4.36 1.94
C HIS A 44 -1.27 -3.33 1.72
N SER A 45 -1.60 -2.04 1.83
CA SER A 45 -0.61 -0.96 1.73
C SER A 45 0.43 -1.01 2.85
N TRP A 46 0.02 -1.29 4.09
CA TRP A 46 0.92 -1.44 5.24
C TRP A 46 1.85 -2.64 5.07
N ARG A 47 1.35 -3.78 4.58
CA ARG A 47 2.20 -4.95 4.28
C ARG A 47 3.26 -4.62 3.23
N ARG A 48 2.85 -3.97 2.13
CA ARG A 48 3.78 -3.53 1.07
C ARG A 48 4.83 -2.55 1.59
N ALA A 49 4.45 -1.60 2.44
CA ALA A 49 5.39 -0.67 3.04
C ALA A 49 6.42 -1.38 3.94
N GLY A 50 5.99 -2.40 4.69
CA GLY A 50 6.89 -3.24 5.51
C GLY A 50 7.85 -4.10 4.68
N GLU A 51 7.40 -4.65 3.56
CA GLU A 51 8.25 -5.38 2.62
C GLU A 51 9.31 -4.46 1.98
N LEU A 52 8.92 -3.25 1.61
CA LEU A 52 9.82 -2.23 1.05
C LEU A 52 10.89 -1.79 2.07
N SER A 53 10.50 -1.53 3.32
CA SER A 53 11.47 -1.11 4.34
C SER A 53 12.48 -2.21 4.65
N ALA A 54 12.03 -3.47 4.75
CA ALA A 54 12.92 -4.62 4.90
C ALA A 54 13.88 -4.78 3.71
N ALA A 55 13.40 -4.55 2.49
CA ALA A 55 14.22 -4.62 1.28
C ALA A 55 15.32 -3.56 1.26
N VAL A 56 15.01 -2.32 1.67
CA VAL A 56 15.99 -1.23 1.74
C VAL A 56 17.06 -1.50 2.80
N VAL A 57 16.68 -2.01 3.97
CA VAL A 57 17.65 -2.36 5.03
C VAL A 57 18.60 -3.46 4.56
N ALA A 58 18.07 -4.54 3.98
CA ALA A 58 18.89 -5.63 3.46
C ALA A 58 19.81 -5.19 2.30
N ALA A 59 19.34 -4.27 1.46
CA ALA A 59 20.16 -3.66 0.41
C ALA A 59 21.33 -2.85 1.00
N GLY A 60 21.10 -2.10 2.07
CA GLY A 60 22.13 -1.36 2.82
C GLY A 60 23.20 -2.29 3.40
N GLU A 61 22.79 -3.37 4.07
CA GLU A 61 23.74 -4.37 4.62
C GLU A 61 24.64 -4.98 3.55
N ILE A 62 24.09 -5.28 2.36
CA ILE A 62 24.87 -5.81 1.23
C ILE A 62 25.79 -4.72 0.68
N ALA A 63 25.32 -3.48 0.52
CA ALA A 63 26.15 -2.37 0.06
C ALA A 63 27.34 -2.11 1.00
N ASP A 64 27.11 -2.10 2.31
CA ASP A 64 28.15 -1.93 3.32
C ASP A 64 29.14 -3.09 3.28
N SER A 65 28.66 -4.33 3.14
CA SER A 65 29.52 -5.51 2.98
C SER A 65 30.39 -5.44 1.71
N LEU A 66 29.80 -5.04 0.58
CA LEU A 66 30.53 -4.88 -0.68
C LEU A 66 31.59 -3.75 -0.60
N GLY A 67 31.29 -2.67 0.13
CA GLY A 67 32.21 -1.56 0.37
C GLY A 67 33.35 -1.91 1.32
N LEU A 68 33.06 -2.62 2.42
CA LEU A 68 34.04 -2.96 3.46
C LEU A 68 34.95 -4.13 3.08
N PHE A 69 34.41 -5.16 2.43
CA PHE A 69 35.16 -6.39 2.14
C PHE A 69 35.72 -6.43 0.71
N GLY A 70 35.43 -5.43 -0.13
CA GLY A 70 35.95 -5.34 -1.50
C GLY A 70 35.58 -6.54 -2.39
N ALA A 71 34.55 -7.31 -2.03
CA ALA A 71 34.24 -8.61 -2.62
C ALA A 71 33.93 -8.48 -4.11
N SER A 72 34.85 -8.77 -5.02
CA SER A 72 34.63 -8.68 -6.47
C SER A 72 33.64 -9.75 -6.95
N GLY A 73 32.65 -9.36 -7.74
CA GLY A 73 31.64 -10.27 -8.29
C GLY A 73 30.20 -9.84 -8.05
N GLY A 74 29.37 -10.06 -9.08
CA GLY A 74 27.92 -10.04 -8.96
C GLY A 74 27.37 -11.24 -8.18
N GLY A 75 26.14 -11.11 -7.68
CA GLY A 75 25.48 -12.16 -6.92
C GLY A 75 23.99 -11.89 -6.73
N THR A 76 23.28 -12.91 -6.23
CA THR A 76 21.88 -12.78 -5.87
C THR A 76 21.59 -13.37 -4.50
N ARG A 77 20.68 -12.75 -3.76
CA ARG A 77 20.20 -13.25 -2.47
C ARG A 77 18.68 -13.21 -2.42
N GLN A 78 18.06 -14.33 -2.07
CA GLN A 78 16.61 -14.46 -1.96
C GLN A 78 16.10 -14.14 -0.56
N TYR A 79 14.93 -13.49 -0.50
CA TYR A 79 14.19 -13.13 0.69
C TYR A 79 12.70 -13.49 0.52
N PRO A 80 11.92 -13.60 1.60
CA PRO A 80 10.47 -13.86 1.51
C PRO A 80 9.69 -12.83 0.69
N TRP A 81 10.20 -11.59 0.59
CA TRP A 81 9.60 -10.46 -0.13
C TRP A 81 10.21 -10.21 -1.53
N GLY A 82 11.25 -10.94 -1.94
CA GLY A 82 11.90 -10.67 -3.21
C GLY A 82 13.34 -11.17 -3.32
N ALA A 83 14.11 -10.56 -4.21
CA ALA A 83 15.52 -10.88 -4.41
C ALA A 83 16.36 -9.61 -4.49
N LEU A 84 17.54 -9.65 -3.89
CA LEU A 84 18.58 -8.65 -4.11
C LEU A 84 19.55 -9.17 -5.15
N VAL A 85 19.89 -8.34 -6.13
CA VAL A 85 20.86 -8.64 -7.18
C VAL A 85 21.89 -7.53 -7.19
N TRP A 86 23.16 -7.87 -7.23
CA TRP A 86 24.22 -6.90 -7.42
C TRP A 86 25.12 -7.39 -8.53
N ASP A 87 25.62 -6.45 -9.33
CA ASP A 87 26.46 -6.74 -10.47
C ASP A 87 27.85 -6.11 -10.29
N ASP A 88 28.77 -6.51 -11.16
CA ASP A 88 30.14 -6.01 -11.18
C ASP A 88 30.20 -4.48 -11.32
N PRO A 89 31.30 -3.86 -10.85
CA PRO A 89 31.48 -2.42 -10.92
C PRO A 89 31.34 -1.89 -12.36
N VAL A 90 30.55 -0.83 -12.49
CA VAL A 90 30.28 -0.12 -13.75
C VAL A 90 31.42 0.86 -14.02
N PRO A 91 31.67 1.24 -15.28
CA PRO A 91 32.73 2.20 -15.64
C PRO A 91 32.73 3.56 -14.93
N LEU A 92 31.69 3.87 -14.15
CA LEU A 92 31.56 5.08 -13.32
C LEU A 92 32.31 4.98 -11.97
N GLY A 93 33.10 3.93 -11.73
CA GLY A 93 33.91 3.80 -10.50
C GLY A 93 33.12 3.32 -9.27
N GLY A 94 31.98 2.67 -9.48
CA GLY A 94 31.14 2.13 -8.40
C GLY A 94 30.40 0.86 -8.83
N ARG A 95 29.82 0.16 -7.85
CA ARG A 95 29.05 -1.08 -8.03
C ARG A 95 27.57 -0.79 -8.17
N LEU A 96 26.90 -1.45 -9.12
CA LEU A 96 25.43 -1.40 -9.19
C LEU A 96 24.84 -2.36 -8.19
N LEU A 97 24.09 -1.81 -7.24
CA LEU A 97 23.20 -2.57 -6.39
C LEU A 97 21.78 -2.42 -6.92
N GLN A 98 21.15 -3.55 -7.26
CA GLN A 98 19.78 -3.62 -7.73
C GLN A 98 18.89 -4.37 -6.73
N VAL A 99 17.91 -3.67 -6.21
CA VAL A 99 16.85 -4.29 -5.41
C VAL A 99 15.73 -4.74 -6.36
N VAL A 100 15.44 -6.03 -6.41
CA VAL A 100 14.32 -6.61 -7.18
C VAL A 100 13.26 -7.12 -6.23
N ILE A 101 12.28 -6.28 -5.92
CA ILE A 101 11.14 -6.69 -5.10
C ILE A 101 10.15 -7.43 -6.01
N ARG A 102 9.96 -8.72 -5.76
CA ARG A 102 8.97 -9.52 -6.49
C ARG A 102 7.66 -9.44 -5.72
N ALA A 103 6.58 -9.13 -6.43
CA ALA A 103 5.25 -9.26 -5.84
C ALA A 103 5.08 -10.68 -5.30
N SER A 104 4.71 -10.82 -4.02
CA SER A 104 4.29 -12.09 -3.45
C SER A 104 3.26 -12.75 -4.37
N ALA A 105 3.42 -14.07 -4.58
CA ALA A 105 3.04 -14.87 -5.74
C ALA A 105 1.53 -15.01 -6.07
N HIS A 106 0.71 -14.00 -5.78
CA HIS A 106 -0.70 -13.98 -6.13
C HIS A 106 -1.02 -13.25 -7.44
N ASP A 107 -0.02 -12.65 -8.09
CA ASP A 107 -0.21 -12.00 -9.40
C ASP A 107 0.87 -12.47 -10.38
N THR A 108 0.51 -13.45 -11.21
CA THR A 108 1.39 -14.22 -12.10
C THR A 108 1.66 -13.53 -13.44
N THR A 109 1.38 -12.23 -13.54
CA THR A 109 1.68 -11.45 -14.73
C THR A 109 2.81 -10.46 -14.42
N ARG A 110 4.05 -10.81 -14.81
CA ARG A 110 5.22 -9.91 -14.95
C ARG A 110 5.18 -8.67 -14.04
N ALA A 111 5.53 -8.82 -12.75
CA ALA A 111 5.65 -7.65 -11.88
C ALA A 111 7.01 -7.64 -11.20
N GLU A 112 8.03 -7.20 -11.94
CA GLU A 112 9.10 -6.42 -11.32
C GLU A 112 8.42 -5.14 -10.79
N LEU A 113 8.00 -5.15 -9.51
CA LEU A 113 7.19 -4.08 -8.95
C LEU A 113 8.00 -2.80 -8.75
N LEU A 114 9.29 -2.94 -8.48
CA LEU A 114 10.20 -1.83 -8.25
C LEU A 114 11.64 -2.30 -8.47
N ARG A 115 12.33 -1.66 -9.42
CA ARG A 115 13.77 -1.78 -9.63
C ARG A 115 14.44 -0.55 -9.05
N VAL A 116 14.96 -0.64 -7.84
CA VAL A 116 15.77 0.45 -7.27
C VAL A 116 17.22 0.14 -7.61
N THR A 117 17.82 1.04 -8.39
CA THR A 117 19.21 0.92 -8.82
C THR A 117 19.99 2.02 -8.14
N THR A 118 21.00 1.65 -7.36
CA THR A 118 21.93 2.62 -6.74
C THR A 118 23.36 2.24 -7.06
N ILE A 119 24.21 3.26 -7.17
CA ILE A 119 25.65 3.09 -7.38
C ILE A 119 26.32 3.24 -6.02
N VAL A 120 26.98 2.17 -5.58
CA VAL A 120 27.81 2.17 -4.37
C VAL A 120 29.24 2.53 -4.79
N PRO A 121 29.84 3.62 -4.31
CA PRO A 121 31.22 3.97 -4.67
C PRO A 121 32.20 2.90 -4.19
N ALA A 122 33.18 2.56 -5.04
CA ALA A 122 34.30 1.72 -4.62
C ALA A 122 35.30 2.60 -3.84
N HIS A 123 35.53 2.27 -2.57
CA HIS A 123 36.57 2.90 -1.75
C HIS A 123 37.89 2.17 -1.89
#